data_AF-D8GT23-F1
#
_entry.id   AF-D8GT23-F1
#
_cell.length_a   1.000
_cell.length_b   1.000
_cell.length_c   1.000
_cell.angle_alpha   90.00
_cell.angle_beta   90.00
_cell.angle_gamma   90.00
#
_symmetry.space_group_name_H-M   'P 1'
#
loop_
_entity.id
_entity.type
_entity.pdbx_description
1 polymer ?
#
loop_
_entity_poly.entity_id
_entity_poly.type
_entity_poly.pdbx_seq_one_letter_code
_entity_poly.pdbx_strand_id
1 'polypeptide(L)'
;MCIIEDTAAKCYKLCEEMIREFDLKILNFFNEKDKENNYIESFDRKGNKDIFPLTSIAFGGMYGNVNRFKDVDEIGEYMSTLKKQAKGNRDRSSYIIDEVY
;
A
#
# COMPACT_ATOMS: atom_id res chain seq x y z
N MET A 1 10.41 8.19 0.83
CA MET A 1 9.44 9.05 1.54
C MET A 1 9.31 10.31 0.70
N CYS A 2 8.09 10.80 0.48
CA CYS A 2 7.85 12.04 -0.25
C CYS A 2 7.06 12.98 0.67
N ILE A 3 7.34 14.29 0.59
CA ILE A 3 6.60 15.33 1.29
C ILE A 3 5.85 16.13 0.24
N ILE A 4 4.58 16.41 0.51
CA ILE A 4 3.70 17.16 -0.38
C ILE A 4 3.11 18.30 0.43
N GLU A 5 3.34 19.53 0.01
CA GLU A 5 2.70 20.71 0.60
C GLU A 5 1.33 20.91 -0.04
N ASP A 6 0.30 20.29 0.54
CA ASP A 6 -1.08 20.48 0.09
C ASP A 6 -2.09 20.16 1.21
N THR A 7 -3.38 20.31 0.91
CA THR A 7 -4.48 19.97 1.82
C THR A 7 -4.57 18.46 2.06
N ALA A 8 -4.99 18.06 3.26
CA ALA A 8 -5.24 16.65 3.59
C ALA A 8 -6.18 15.98 2.57
N ALA A 9 -7.25 16.66 2.15
CA ALA A 9 -8.22 16.15 1.17
C ALA A 9 -7.55 15.72 -0.15
N LYS A 10 -6.56 16.47 -0.64
CA LYS A 10 -5.82 16.07 -1.84
C LYS A 10 -4.85 14.92 -1.59
N CYS A 11 -4.30 14.78 -0.38
CA CYS A 11 -3.50 13.61 -0.02
C CYS A 11 -4.34 12.32 -0.07
N TYR A 12 -5.55 12.33 0.50
CA TYR A 12 -6.49 11.20 0.40
C TYR A 12 -6.81 10.86 -1.06
N LYS A 13 -7.18 11.87 -1.85
CA LYS A 13 -7.50 11.71 -3.26
C LYS A 13 -6.33 11.12 -4.06
N LEU A 14 -5.10 11.59 -3.82
CA LEU A 14 -3.90 11.08 -4.49
C LEU A 14 -3.68 9.59 -4.17
N CYS A 15 -3.82 9.18 -2.91
CA CYS A 15 -3.70 7.78 -2.51
C CYS A 15 -4.75 6.90 -3.20
N GLU A 16 -6.00 7.37 -3.27
CA GLU A 16 -7.09 6.66 -3.95
C GLU A 16 -6.84 6.53 -5.46
N GLU A 17 -6.41 7.60 -6.12
CA GLU A 17 -6.07 7.58 -7.54
C GLU A 17 -4.89 6.64 -7.83
N MET A 18 -3.84 6.67 -7.00
CA MET A 18 -2.68 5.78 -7.11
C MET A 18 -3.07 4.30 -6.97
N ILE A 19 -3.90 3.97 -5.97
CA ILE A 19 -4.41 2.61 -5.78
C ILE A 19 -5.24 2.17 -6.98
N ARG A 20 -6.20 3.01 -7.41
CA ARG A 20 -7.08 2.69 -8.51
C ARG A 20 -6.30 2.43 -9.80
N GLU A 21 -5.36 3.31 -10.13
CA GLU A 21 -4.52 3.17 -11.32
C GLU A 21 -3.62 1.93 -11.26
N PHE A 22 -3.08 1.63 -10.08
CA PHE A 22 -2.25 0.44 -9.88
C PHE A 22 -3.07 -0.84 -10.03
N ASP A 23 -4.19 -0.94 -9.31
CA ASP A 23 -5.05 -2.13 -9.31
C ASP A 23 -5.60 -2.43 -10.70
N LEU A 24 -5.89 -1.41 -11.51
CA LEU A 24 -6.29 -1.59 -12.91
C LEU A 24 -5.14 -2.10 -13.79
N LYS A 25 -3.94 -1.54 -13.64
CA LYS A 25 -2.81 -1.85 -14.52
C LYS A 25 -2.10 -3.14 -14.16
N ILE A 26 -2.07 -3.52 -12.88
CA ILE A 26 -1.37 -4.72 -12.42
C ILE A 26 -2.01 -5.99 -12.98
N LEU A 27 -3.32 -5.97 -13.28
CA LEU A 27 -4.02 -7.09 -13.92
C LEU A 27 -3.42 -7.47 -15.27
N ASN A 28 -2.81 -6.54 -16.01
CA ASN A 28 -2.18 -6.82 -17.29
C ASN A 28 -0.97 -7.78 -17.20
N PHE A 29 -0.48 -8.05 -15.99
CA PHE A 29 0.64 -8.97 -15.74
C PHE A 29 0.17 -10.37 -15.33
N PHE A 30 -1.15 -10.61 -15.23
CA PHE A 30 -1.74 -11.89 -14.86
C PHE A 30 -2.53 -12.50 -16.03
N ASN A 31 -2.60 -13.83 -16.07
CA ASN A 31 -3.45 -14.53 -17.03
C ASN A 31 -4.93 -14.46 -16.61
N GLU A 32 -5.86 -14.80 -17.50
CA GLU A 32 -7.30 -14.73 -17.21
C GLU A 32 -7.71 -15.60 -16.02
N LYS A 33 -7.10 -16.77 -15.84
CA LYS A 33 -7.40 -17.66 -14.71
C LYS A 33 -7.00 -17.02 -13.38
N ASP A 34 -5.84 -16.37 -13.31
CA ASP A 34 -5.38 -15.68 -12.09
C ASP A 34 -6.25 -14.45 -11.79
N LYS A 35 -6.68 -13.72 -12.83
CA LYS A 35 -7.61 -12.58 -12.70
C LYS A 35 -8.97 -13.01 -12.16
N GLU A 36 -9.56 -14.06 -12.73
CA GLU A 36 -10.86 -14.60 -12.32
C GLU A 36 -10.85 -15.11 -10.89
N ASN A 37 -9.76 -15.78 -10.49
CA ASN A 37 -9.61 -16.34 -9.16
C ASN A 37 -9.16 -15.32 -8.10
N ASN A 38 -8.60 -14.18 -8.54
CA ASN A 38 -7.98 -13.17 -7.68
C ASN A 38 -6.78 -13.68 -6.86
N TYR A 39 -6.10 -14.72 -7.35
CA TYR A 39 -4.86 -15.27 -6.79
C TYR A 39 -4.06 -16.01 -7.87
N ILE A 40 -2.77 -16.20 -7.60
CA ILE A 40 -1.83 -16.96 -8.41
C ILE A 40 -1.68 -18.36 -7.79
N GLU A 41 -1.86 -19.40 -8.60
CA GLU A 41 -1.48 -20.76 -8.23
C GLU A 41 -0.05 -21.05 -8.70
N SER A 42 0.83 -21.43 -7.77
CA SER A 42 2.20 -21.83 -8.09
C SER A 42 2.51 -23.20 -7.53
N PHE A 43 3.50 -23.88 -8.12
CA PHE A 43 4.00 -25.15 -7.64
C PHE A 43 5.47 -25.02 -7.26
N ASP A 44 5.83 -25.44 -6.05
CA ASP A 44 7.23 -25.48 -5.63
C ASP A 44 8.02 -26.57 -6.39
N ARG A 45 9.33 -26.64 -6.15
CA ARG A 45 10.21 -27.64 -6.81
C ARG A 45 9.94 -29.09 -6.37
N LYS A 46 9.09 -29.31 -5.37
CA LYS A 46 8.65 -30.62 -4.88
C LYS A 46 7.23 -30.96 -5.35
N GLY A 47 6.59 -30.07 -6.12
CA GLY A 47 5.22 -30.23 -6.61
C GLY A 47 4.13 -29.85 -5.61
N ASN A 48 4.46 -29.20 -4.48
CA ASN A 48 3.46 -28.68 -3.55
C ASN A 48 2.81 -27.42 -4.15
N LYS A 49 1.49 -27.32 -4.00
CA LYS A 49 0.72 -26.17 -4.48
C LYS A 49 0.72 -25.06 -3.44
N ASP A 50 1.10 -23.86 -3.87
CA ASP A 50 1.00 -22.62 -3.11
C ASP A 50 0.01 -21.66 -3.78
N ILE A 51 -0.68 -20.87 -2.95
CA ILE A 51 -1.61 -19.83 -3.39
C ILE A 51 -1.07 -18.48 -2.91
N PHE A 52 -0.95 -17.53 -3.83
CA PHE A 52 -0.51 -16.17 -3.54
C PHE A 52 -1.59 -15.17 -3.96
N PRO A 53 -1.93 -14.16 -3.16
CA PRO A 53 -2.82 -13.10 -3.61
C PRO A 53 -2.22 -12.36 -4.82
N LEU A 54 -3.06 -11.69 -5.60
CA LEU A 54 -2.56 -10.77 -6.62
C LEU A 54 -1.71 -9.67 -5.98
N THR A 55 -0.76 -9.15 -6.75
CA THR A 55 0.14 -8.10 -6.27
C THR A 55 -0.64 -6.84 -5.92
N SER A 56 -0.39 -6.30 -4.73
CA SER A 56 -1.04 -5.10 -4.19
C SER A 56 -0.02 -4.09 -3.66
N ILE A 57 -0.45 -2.85 -3.43
CA ILE A 57 0.37 -1.77 -2.88
C ILE A 57 -0.20 -1.20 -1.58
N ALA A 58 0.68 -0.72 -0.70
CA ALA A 58 0.29 -0.14 0.59
C ALA A 58 1.01 1.19 0.84
N PHE A 59 0.23 2.21 1.20
CA PHE A 59 0.73 3.54 1.56
C PHE A 59 0.55 3.83 3.05
N GLY A 60 1.55 4.41 3.68
CA GLY A 60 1.44 5.09 4.97
C GLY A 60 1.67 6.57 4.74
N GLY A 61 0.80 7.42 5.28
CA GLY A 61 0.85 8.87 5.16
C GLY A 61 0.51 9.57 6.48
N MET A 62 0.98 10.79 6.66
CA MET A 62 0.58 11.63 7.79
C MET A 62 0.45 13.08 7.35
N TYR A 63 -0.37 13.87 8.04
CA TYR A 63 -0.50 15.31 7.84
C TYR A 63 -0.69 16.05 9.16
N GLY A 64 -0.37 17.35 9.18
CA GLY A 64 -0.51 18.20 10.37
C GLY A 64 0.83 18.75 10.85
N ASN A 65 1.02 18.78 12.17
CA ASN A 65 2.19 19.34 12.83
C ASN A 65 3.38 18.36 12.81
N VAL A 66 4.11 18.36 11.69
CA VAL A 66 5.33 17.53 11.54
C VAL A 66 6.44 17.94 12.53
N ASN A 67 6.41 19.16 13.07
CA ASN A 67 7.39 19.62 14.07
C ASN A 67 7.25 18.92 15.44
N ARG A 68 6.20 18.11 15.65
CA ARG A 68 6.08 17.31 16.87
C ARG A 68 7.11 16.19 16.97
N PHE A 69 7.68 15.78 15.84
CA PHE A 69 8.71 14.77 15.78
C PHE A 69 10.07 15.40 16.07
N LYS A 70 10.89 14.72 16.85
CA LYS A 70 12.21 15.16 17.30
C LYS A 70 13.18 15.35 16.13
N ASP A 71 13.17 14.41 15.19
CA ASP A 71 14.07 14.37 14.05
C ASP A 71 13.49 13.50 12.92
N VAL A 72 14.26 13.38 11.83
CA VAL A 72 13.85 12.64 10.64
C VAL A 72 13.75 11.13 10.88
N ASP A 73 14.45 10.61 11.89
CA ASP A 73 14.45 9.19 12.21
C ASP A 73 13.11 8.81 12.85
N GLU A 74 12.61 9.65 13.77
CA GLU A 74 11.29 9.45 14.38
C GLU A 74 10.16 9.51 13.33
N ILE A 75 10.26 10.44 12.36
CA ILE A 75 9.33 10.49 11.22
C ILE A 75 9.40 9.18 10.41
N GLY A 76 10.61 8.67 10.16
CA GLY A 76 10.83 7.40 9.46
C GLY A 76 10.20 6.20 10.18
N GLU A 77 10.38 6.12 11.50
CA GLU A 77 9.81 5.08 12.34
C GLU A 77 8.28 5.13 12.38
N TYR A 78 7.73 6.34 12.53
CA TYR A 78 6.28 6.55 12.50
C TYR A 78 5.66 6.11 11.17
N MET A 79 6.24 6.58 10.06
CA MET A 79 5.77 6.23 8.72
C MET A 79 5.92 4.73 8.42
N SER A 80 6.96 4.07 8.95
CA SER A 80 7.11 2.61 8.88
C SER A 80 5.99 1.88 9.60
N THR A 81 5.57 2.38 10.76
CA THR A 81 4.44 1.84 11.53
C THR A 81 3.13 1.96 10.75
N LEU A 82 2.82 3.14 10.19
CA LEU A 82 1.64 3.33 9.36
C LEU A 82 1.65 2.41 8.12
N LYS A 83 2.81 2.25 7.47
CA LYS A 83 2.95 1.33 6.34
C LYS A 83 2.73 -0.13 6.73
N LYS A 84 3.20 -0.55 7.91
CA LYS A 84 2.92 -1.90 8.44
C LYS A 84 1.42 -2.11 8.69
N GLN A 85 0.74 -1.12 9.26
CA GLN A 85 -0.70 -1.17 9.48
C GLN A 85 -1.47 -1.25 8.16
N ALA A 86 -1.10 -0.45 7.15
CA ALA A 86 -1.71 -0.52 5.82
C ALA A 86 -1.53 -1.92 5.20
N LYS A 87 -0.33 -2.51 5.30
CA LYS A 87 -0.03 -3.88 4.86
C LYS A 87 -0.78 -4.99 5.60
N GLY A 88 -1.52 -4.68 6.68
CA GLY A 88 -2.32 -5.65 7.41
C GLY A 88 -3.32 -6.40 6.51
N ASN A 89 -3.85 -5.70 5.49
CA ASN A 89 -4.70 -6.30 4.45
C ASN A 89 -3.83 -6.80 3.29
N ARG A 90 -3.34 -8.04 3.37
CA ARG A 90 -2.38 -8.59 2.38
C ARG A 90 -2.96 -8.82 0.99
N ASP A 91 -4.29 -8.88 0.88
CA ASP A 91 -4.97 -9.32 -0.34
C ASP A 91 -5.48 -8.16 -1.20
N ARG A 92 -5.23 -6.90 -0.79
CA ARG A 92 -5.68 -5.72 -1.54
C ARG A 92 -4.78 -4.51 -1.32
N SER A 93 -4.82 -3.60 -2.29
CA SER A 93 -4.17 -2.31 -2.13
C SER A 93 -4.86 -1.49 -1.03
N SER A 94 -4.09 -0.70 -0.29
CA SER A 94 -4.62 0.06 0.84
C SER A 94 -3.76 1.26 1.21
N TYR A 95 -4.33 2.16 1.99
CA TYR A 95 -3.59 3.27 2.58
C TYR A 95 -4.09 3.54 4.00
N ILE A 96 -3.20 4.10 4.82
CA ILE A 96 -3.54 4.74 6.09
C ILE A 96 -2.93 6.12 6.07
N ILE A 97 -3.75 7.11 6.41
CA ILE A 97 -3.32 8.49 6.62
C ILE A 97 -3.72 8.86 8.03
N ASP A 98 -2.74 9.32 8.81
CA ASP A 98 -2.93 9.72 10.19
C ASP A 98 -2.74 11.23 10.37
N GLU A 99 -3.54 11.83 11.24
CA GLU A 99 -3.42 13.24 11.58
C GLU A 99 -2.53 13.41 12.80
N VAL A 100 -1.48 14.22 12.66
CA VAL A 100 -0.53 14.49 13.72
C VAL A 100 -0.72 15.92 14.22
N TYR A 101 -1.22 16.06 15.46
CA TYR A 101 -1.22 17.32 16.20
C TYR A 101 0.02 17.44 17.07
#